data_AF-A0AAX4FSI9-F1
#
_entry.id   AF-A0AAX4FSI9-F1
#
_cell.length_a   1.000
_cell.length_b   1.000
_cell.length_c   1.000
_cell.angle_alpha   90.00
_cell.angle_beta   90.00
_cell.angle_gamma   90.00
#
_symmetry.space_group_name_H-M   'P 1'
#
loop_
_entity.id
_entity.type
_entity.pdbx_description
1 polymer ?
#
loop_
_entity_poly.entity_id
_entity_poly.type
_entity_poly.pdbx_seq_one_letter_code
_entity_poly.pdbx_strand_id
1 'polypeptide(L)'
;MQDPRLRFFSLTVLSLGSFLSVWGAFGAFIWWLAATPRTDALPRPRVLLPLFAMIGLTALVSAWGGGDGLSYFTRMSMILLIAAWAYSATEEGEALAVSVWAFGTRTGFDIGLIAEMGLAGLGVIREEIEQVAVAMRLKGIRPGLRSIVPLTLILVITEIRRADEIARLLTIRGYTAGGVICPRFQTSLNEILASVSAFLLSLLPALLIRDVFILL
;
A
#
# COMPACT_ATOMS: atom_id res chain seq x y z
N MET A 1 12.88 -6.67 -4.78
CA MET A 1 13.58 -5.37 -4.72
C MET A 1 13.72 -5.00 -3.26
N GLN A 2 14.95 -4.89 -2.79
CA GLN A 2 15.35 -4.51 -1.44
C GLN A 2 15.53 -3.01 -1.31
N ASP A 3 15.94 -2.27 -2.36
CA ASP A 3 15.97 -0.81 -2.30
C ASP A 3 14.53 -0.24 -2.32
N PRO A 4 14.04 0.35 -1.21
CA PRO A 4 12.67 0.85 -1.14
C PRO A 4 12.45 2.02 -2.10
N ARG A 5 13.48 2.81 -2.45
CA ARG A 5 13.32 3.93 -3.40
C ARG A 5 12.96 3.43 -4.79
N LEU A 6 13.68 2.40 -5.26
CA LEU A 6 13.42 1.77 -6.55
C LEU A 6 12.09 1.00 -6.53
N ARG A 7 11.73 0.42 -5.37
CA ARG A 7 10.43 -0.23 -5.18
C ARG A 7 9.27 0.75 -5.27
N PHE A 8 9.33 1.89 -4.55
CA PHE A 8 8.32 2.95 -4.62
C PHE A 8 8.23 3.57 -6.02
N PHE A 9 9.37 3.78 -6.68
CA PHE A 9 9.39 4.23 -8.07
C PHE A 9 8.69 3.24 -8.99
N SER A 10 9.06 1.96 -8.93
CA SER A 10 8.48 0.90 -9.76
C SER A 10 6.98 0.74 -9.49
N LEU A 11 6.56 0.74 -8.21
CA LEU A 11 5.16 0.75 -7.78
C LEU A 11 4.39 1.89 -8.45
N THR A 12 4.93 3.12 -8.39
CA THR A 12 4.27 4.31 -8.93
C THR A 12 4.14 4.21 -10.45
N VAL A 13 5.22 3.83 -11.14
CA VAL A 13 5.27 3.72 -12.60
C VAL A 13 4.37 2.61 -13.13
N LEU A 14 4.40 1.43 -12.51
CA LEU A 14 3.56 0.28 -12.88
C LEU A 14 2.08 0.56 -12.62
N SER A 15 1.76 1.22 -11.50
CA SER A 15 0.38 1.63 -11.18
C SER A 15 -0.13 2.66 -12.19
N LEU A 16 0.70 3.64 -12.53
CA LEU A 16 0.35 4.67 -13.51
C LEU A 16 0.16 4.07 -14.91
N GLY A 17 1.09 3.22 -15.37
CA GLY A 17 0.96 2.56 -16.67
C GLY A 17 -0.25 1.63 -16.73
N SER A 18 -0.52 0.87 -15.66
CA SER A 18 -1.73 0.03 -15.55
C SER A 18 -3.02 0.85 -15.56
N PHE A 19 -3.02 2.02 -14.94
CA PHE A 19 -4.18 2.90 -14.92
C PHE A 19 -4.45 3.52 -16.29
N LEU A 20 -3.40 4.00 -16.97
CA LEU A 20 -3.51 4.71 -18.23
C LEU A 20 -3.93 3.81 -19.40
N SER A 21 -3.42 2.57 -19.49
CA SER A 21 -3.66 1.68 -20.63
C SER A 21 -3.78 0.22 -20.22
N VAL A 22 -4.58 -0.54 -20.99
CA VAL A 22 -4.67 -2.01 -20.87
C VAL A 22 -3.33 -2.65 -21.22
N TRP A 23 -2.63 -2.17 -22.25
CA TRP A 23 -1.28 -2.65 -22.59
C TRP A 23 -0.27 -2.35 -21.49
N GLY A 24 -0.40 -1.19 -20.83
CA GLY A 24 0.40 -0.86 -19.65
C GLY A 24 0.16 -1.80 -18.48
N ALA A 25 -1.08 -2.27 -18.30
CA ALA A 25 -1.44 -3.28 -17.30
C ALA A 25 -0.88 -4.67 -17.66
N PHE A 26 -0.95 -5.08 -18.92
CA PHE A 26 -0.30 -6.33 -19.38
C PHE A 26 1.22 -6.29 -19.21
N GLY A 27 1.86 -5.18 -19.57
CA GLY A 27 3.29 -5.00 -19.35
C GLY A 27 3.66 -5.04 -17.88
N ALA A 28 2.84 -4.44 -17.02
CA ALA A 28 3.02 -4.54 -15.57
C ALA A 28 2.81 -5.98 -15.05
N PHE A 29 1.89 -6.74 -15.63
CA PHE A 29 1.69 -8.16 -15.31
C PHE A 29 2.91 -9.01 -15.67
N ILE A 30 3.45 -8.83 -16.87
CA ILE A 30 4.68 -9.51 -17.32
C ILE A 30 5.84 -9.14 -16.39
N TRP A 31 5.98 -7.86 -16.07
CA TRP A 31 7.00 -7.40 -15.15
C TRP A 31 6.83 -8.03 -13.77
N TRP A 32 5.61 -8.05 -13.23
CA TRP A 32 5.31 -8.62 -11.92
C TRP A 32 5.66 -10.10 -11.85
N LEU A 33 5.36 -10.89 -12.89
CA LEU A 33 5.76 -12.30 -12.97
C LEU A 33 7.28 -12.48 -12.98
N ALA A 34 8.02 -11.61 -13.68
CA ALA A 34 9.48 -11.69 -13.78
C ALA A 34 10.21 -11.20 -12.52
N ALA A 35 9.71 -10.13 -11.91
CA ALA A 35 10.36 -9.44 -10.79
C ALA A 35 9.92 -9.96 -9.40
N THR A 36 8.89 -10.81 -9.34
CA THR A 36 8.35 -11.39 -8.11
C THR A 36 8.62 -12.90 -8.04
N PRO A 37 9.85 -13.36 -7.75
CA PRO A 37 10.19 -14.78 -7.74
C PRO A 37 9.58 -15.57 -6.55
N ARG A 38 8.88 -14.91 -5.61
CA ARG A 38 8.23 -15.55 -4.45
C ARG A 38 6.79 -15.12 -4.34
N THR A 39 5.87 -16.06 -4.62
CA THR A 39 4.44 -15.91 -4.34
C THR A 39 4.11 -15.86 -2.85
N ASP A 40 5.07 -16.21 -1.97
CA ASP A 40 4.95 -16.10 -0.51
C ASP A 40 4.75 -14.66 -0.01
N ALA A 41 5.01 -13.67 -0.86
CA ALA A 41 4.79 -12.26 -0.58
C ALA A 41 3.30 -11.85 -0.74
N LEU A 42 2.43 -12.68 -1.32
CA LEU A 42 1.03 -12.27 -1.48
C LEU A 42 0.29 -12.31 -0.13
N PRO A 43 -0.53 -11.27 0.20
CA PRO A 43 -1.44 -11.33 1.32
C PRO A 43 -2.29 -12.60 1.28
N ARG A 44 -2.69 -13.08 2.46
CA ARG A 44 -3.51 -14.30 2.57
C ARG A 44 -4.68 -14.25 1.58
N PRO A 45 -4.99 -15.35 0.86
CA PRO A 45 -6.02 -15.35 -0.18
C PRO A 45 -7.41 -14.92 0.35
N ARG A 46 -7.65 -15.11 1.65
CA ARG A 46 -8.87 -14.63 2.34
C ARG A 46 -9.08 -13.11 2.27
N VAL A 47 -8.03 -12.31 2.10
CA VAL A 47 -8.09 -10.85 2.00
C VAL A 47 -8.11 -10.41 0.54
N LEU A 48 -7.29 -11.03 -0.32
CA LEU A 48 -7.23 -10.69 -1.74
C LEU A 48 -8.52 -11.04 -2.49
N LEU A 49 -9.09 -12.22 -2.26
CA LEU A 49 -10.27 -12.71 -2.98
C LEU A 49 -11.49 -11.78 -2.85
N PRO A 50 -11.89 -11.29 -1.66
CA PRO A 50 -12.98 -10.33 -1.58
C PRO A 50 -12.69 -8.99 -2.27
N LEU A 51 -11.42 -8.53 -2.31
CA LEU A 51 -11.05 -7.33 -3.05
C LEU A 51 -11.19 -7.53 -4.56
N PHE A 52 -10.72 -8.67 -5.10
CA PHE A 52 -10.97 -9.03 -6.50
C PHE A 52 -12.46 -9.19 -6.81
N ALA A 53 -13.23 -9.79 -5.90
CA ALA A 53 -14.67 -9.92 -6.06
C ALA A 53 -15.37 -8.56 -6.11
N MET A 54 -14.94 -7.61 -5.27
CA MET A 54 -15.44 -6.23 -5.30
C MET A 54 -15.11 -5.54 -6.63
N ILE A 55 -13.86 -5.65 -7.10
CA ILE A 55 -13.45 -5.11 -8.40
C ILE A 55 -14.27 -5.76 -9.53
N GLY A 56 -14.44 -7.09 -9.50
CA GLY A 56 -15.27 -7.83 -10.45
C GLY A 56 -16.73 -7.39 -10.46
N LEU A 57 -17.32 -7.15 -9.28
CA LEU A 57 -18.69 -6.65 -9.17
C LEU A 57 -18.81 -5.25 -9.79
N THR A 58 -17.87 -4.35 -9.50
CA THR A 58 -17.86 -3.00 -10.11
C THR A 58 -17.65 -3.05 -11.61
N ALA A 59 -16.83 -3.98 -12.10
CA ALA A 59 -16.63 -4.21 -13.54
C ALA A 59 -17.90 -4.70 -14.22
N LEU A 60 -18.65 -5.62 -13.59
CA LEU A 60 -19.93 -6.11 -14.10
C LEU A 60 -20.97 -4.99 -14.17
N VAL A 61 -21.07 -4.17 -13.12
CA VAL A 61 -21.96 -3.00 -13.11
C VAL A 61 -21.58 -2.02 -14.22
N SER A 62 -20.28 -1.77 -14.43
CA SER A 62 -19.78 -0.92 -15.52
C SER A 62 -20.16 -1.48 -16.90
N ALA A 63 -19.97 -2.79 -17.12
CA ALA A 63 -20.34 -3.47 -18.36
C ALA A 63 -21.85 -3.40 -18.63
N TRP A 64 -22.69 -3.55 -17.61
CA TRP A 64 -24.14 -3.38 -17.74
C TRP A 64 -24.56 -1.94 -18.00
N GLY A 65 -23.80 -0.96 -17.51
CA GLY A 65 -23.99 0.47 -17.78
C GLY A 65 -23.52 0.92 -19.17
N GLY A 66 -23.03 0.00 -20.02
CA GLY A 66 -22.49 0.30 -21.35
C GLY A 66 -21.02 0.70 -21.38
N GLY A 67 -20.33 0.65 -20.24
CA GLY A 67 -18.89 0.93 -20.15
C GLY A 67 -18.01 -0.29 -20.44
N ASP A 68 -16.70 -0.06 -20.61
CA ASP A 68 -15.72 -1.12 -20.80
C ASP A 68 -15.30 -1.76 -19.47
N GLY A 69 -16.20 -2.60 -18.94
CA GLY A 69 -15.99 -3.32 -17.67
C GLY A 69 -14.78 -4.25 -17.69
N LEU A 70 -14.42 -4.83 -18.85
CA LEU A 70 -13.28 -5.74 -18.96
C LEU A 70 -11.95 -4.98 -18.86
N SER A 71 -11.83 -3.84 -19.54
CA SER A 71 -10.68 -2.94 -19.40
C SER A 71 -10.55 -2.45 -17.95
N TYR A 72 -11.65 -2.06 -17.31
CA TYR A 72 -11.62 -1.66 -15.91
C TYR A 72 -11.14 -2.80 -14.99
N PHE A 73 -11.69 -4.02 -15.16
CA PHE A 73 -11.33 -5.18 -14.35
C PHE A 73 -9.84 -5.49 -14.45
N THR A 74 -9.29 -5.53 -15.67
CA THR A 74 -7.88 -5.87 -15.90
C THR A 74 -6.93 -4.84 -15.28
N ARG A 75 -7.19 -3.54 -15.50
CA ARG A 75 -6.38 -2.46 -14.92
C ARG A 75 -6.40 -2.47 -13.40
N MET A 76 -7.59 -2.53 -12.80
CA MET A 76 -7.73 -2.47 -11.34
C MET A 76 -7.20 -3.73 -10.65
N SER A 77 -7.39 -4.90 -11.27
CA SER A 77 -6.81 -6.16 -10.79
C SER A 77 -5.29 -6.10 -10.76
N MET A 78 -4.67 -5.50 -11.78
CA MET A 78 -3.22 -5.34 -11.84
C MET A 78 -2.72 -4.35 -10.79
N ILE A 79 -3.39 -3.20 -10.65
CA ILE A 79 -3.06 -2.22 -9.61
C ILE A 79 -3.13 -2.87 -8.22
N LEU A 80 -4.16 -3.67 -7.95
CA LEU A 80 -4.30 -4.42 -6.71
C LEU A 80 -3.13 -5.39 -6.48
N LEU A 81 -2.71 -6.13 -7.50
CA LEU A 81 -1.57 -7.07 -7.42
C LEU A 81 -0.26 -6.34 -7.11
N ILE A 82 0.01 -5.22 -7.78
CA ILE A 82 1.23 -4.44 -7.58
C ILE A 82 1.22 -3.81 -6.18
N ALA A 83 0.08 -3.30 -5.73
CA ALA A 83 -0.08 -2.76 -4.38
C ALA A 83 0.14 -3.84 -3.31
N ALA A 84 -0.43 -5.04 -3.50
CA ALA A 84 -0.26 -6.16 -2.61
C ALA A 84 1.21 -6.60 -2.49
N TRP A 85 1.92 -6.67 -3.63
CA TRP A 85 3.35 -6.94 -3.67
C TRP A 85 4.15 -5.87 -2.93
N ALA A 86 3.91 -4.58 -3.22
CA ALA A 86 4.66 -3.50 -2.59
C ALA A 86 4.44 -3.45 -1.08
N TYR A 87 3.20 -3.66 -0.63
CA TYR A 87 2.85 -3.70 0.79
C TYR A 87 3.56 -4.84 1.51
N SER A 88 3.55 -6.05 0.94
CA SER A 88 4.16 -7.23 1.55
C SER A 88 5.68 -7.18 1.71
N ALA A 89 6.33 -6.41 0.85
CA ALA A 89 7.78 -6.25 0.86
C ALA A 89 8.23 -5.08 1.74
N THR A 90 7.30 -4.33 2.34
CA THR A 90 7.63 -3.15 3.13
C THR A 90 8.05 -3.55 4.54
N GLU A 91 9.25 -3.12 4.93
CA GLU A 91 9.82 -3.28 6.26
C GLU A 91 9.64 -2.00 7.09
N GLU A 92 9.69 -2.14 8.42
CA GLU A 92 9.59 -1.01 9.36
C GLU A 92 10.75 -0.03 9.14
N GLY A 93 10.43 1.28 9.09
CA GLY A 93 11.41 2.36 8.90
C GLY A 93 11.71 2.70 7.44
N GLU A 94 11.25 1.91 6.46
CA GLU A 94 11.45 2.20 5.04
C GLU A 94 10.65 3.43 4.57
N ALA A 95 9.43 3.65 5.07
CA ALA A 95 8.61 4.81 4.69
C ALA A 95 9.25 6.11 5.19
N LEU A 96 9.82 6.10 6.40
CA LEU A 96 10.59 7.23 6.94
C LEU A 96 11.86 7.48 6.11
N ALA A 97 12.63 6.42 5.82
CA ALA A 97 13.86 6.54 5.05
C ALA A 97 13.62 7.12 3.65
N VAL A 98 12.58 6.65 2.95
CA VAL A 98 12.21 7.13 1.61
C VAL A 98 11.70 8.57 1.65
N SER A 99 10.88 8.91 2.65
CA SER A 99 10.32 10.26 2.77
C SER A 99 11.40 11.30 3.07
N VAL A 100 12.37 10.98 3.94
CA VAL A 100 13.52 11.86 4.22
C VAL A 100 14.42 12.02 3.00
N TRP A 101 14.65 10.93 2.24
CA TRP A 101 15.40 11.00 0.99
C TRP A 101 14.70 11.88 -0.06
N ALA A 102 13.38 11.79 -0.19
CA ALA A 102 12.61 12.51 -1.21
C ALA A 102 12.33 13.98 -0.86
N PHE A 103 12.04 14.28 0.41
CA PHE A 103 11.56 15.60 0.85
C PHE A 103 12.45 16.26 1.92
N GLY A 104 13.63 15.71 2.20
CA GLY A 104 14.62 16.25 3.13
C GLY A 104 14.33 16.00 4.61
N THR A 105 15.20 16.52 5.47
CA THR A 105 15.25 16.22 6.93
C THR A 105 14.18 16.94 7.78
N ARG A 106 13.45 17.92 7.22
CA ARG A 106 12.31 18.54 7.91
C ARG A 106 11.00 17.91 7.47
N THR A 107 10.50 18.36 6.32
CA THR A 107 9.21 17.93 5.77
C THR A 107 9.17 16.43 5.49
N GLY A 108 10.24 15.85 4.94
CA GLY A 108 10.31 14.43 4.68
C GLY A 108 10.38 13.57 5.94
N PHE A 109 11.01 14.09 7.00
CA PHE A 109 11.04 13.43 8.29
C PHE A 109 9.64 13.40 8.91
N ASP A 110 8.94 14.54 8.93
CA ASP A 110 7.59 14.62 9.52
C ASP A 110 6.59 13.75 8.74
N ILE A 111 6.59 13.82 7.41
CA ILE A 111 5.73 12.98 6.55
C ILE A 111 6.06 11.49 6.76
N GLY A 112 7.34 11.16 6.75
CA GLY A 112 7.81 9.79 6.92
C GLY A 112 7.46 9.22 8.29
N LEU A 113 7.59 10.04 9.34
CA LEU A 113 7.26 9.66 10.70
C LEU A 113 5.76 9.42 10.86
N ILE A 114 4.92 10.28 10.28
CA ILE A 114 3.47 10.09 10.26
C ILE A 114 3.11 8.79 9.53
N ALA A 115 3.76 8.51 8.39
CA ALA A 115 3.55 7.29 7.63
C ALA A 115 3.94 6.04 8.43
N GLU A 116 5.12 6.04 9.07
CA GLU A 116 5.58 4.94 9.93
C GLU A 116 4.65 4.72 11.12
N MET A 117 4.24 5.79 11.82
CA MET A 117 3.32 5.68 12.94
C MET A 117 1.97 5.10 12.51
N GLY A 118 1.47 5.52 11.34
CA GLY A 118 0.24 4.96 10.76
C GLY A 118 0.37 3.48 10.42
N LEU A 119 1.46 3.08 9.77
CA LEU A 119 1.73 1.68 9.43
C LEU A 119 1.92 0.80 10.68
N ALA A 120 2.66 1.28 11.67
CA ALA A 120 2.84 0.60 12.96
C ALA A 120 1.51 0.43 13.70
N GLY A 121 0.66 1.47 13.71
CA GLY A 121 -0.69 1.40 14.29
C GLY A 121 -1.54 0.30 13.65
N LEU A 122 -1.52 0.16 12.32
CA LEU A 122 -2.23 -0.91 11.61
C LEU A 122 -1.76 -2.32 12.00
N GLY A 123 -0.47 -2.48 12.29
CA GLY A 123 0.09 -3.75 12.78
C GLY A 123 -0.46 -4.15 14.14
N VAL A 124 -0.61 -3.20 15.06
CA VAL A 124 -1.05 -3.46 16.45
C VAL A 124 -2.57 -3.59 16.59
N ILE A 125 -3.33 -2.90 15.74
CA ILE A 125 -4.82 -2.95 15.75
C ILE A 125 -5.34 -4.38 15.66
N ARG A 126 -4.65 -5.28 14.94
CA ARG A 126 -5.07 -6.68 14.84
C ARG A 126 -5.11 -7.37 16.21
N GLU A 127 -4.05 -7.19 17.00
CA GLU A 127 -3.96 -7.79 18.33
C GLU A 127 -4.99 -7.16 19.28
N GLU A 128 -5.19 -5.85 19.20
CA GLU A 128 -6.21 -5.15 19.99
C GLU A 128 -7.63 -5.64 19.66
N ILE A 129 -7.96 -5.87 18.38
CA ILE A 129 -9.25 -6.44 17.98
C ILE A 129 -9.44 -7.84 18.56
N GLU A 130 -8.41 -8.69 18.51
CA GLU A 130 -8.46 -10.05 19.07
C GLU A 130 -8.69 -10.00 20.59
N GLN A 131 -7.98 -9.13 21.32
CA GLN A 131 -8.16 -8.96 22.76
C GLN A 131 -9.55 -8.41 23.13
N VAL A 132 -10.05 -7.41 22.41
CA VAL A 132 -11.40 -6.87 22.63
C VAL A 132 -12.47 -7.91 22.31
N ALA A 133 -12.28 -8.71 21.25
CA ALA A 133 -13.19 -9.81 20.92
C ALA A 133 -13.25 -10.87 22.04
N VAL A 134 -12.12 -11.22 22.65
CA VAL A 134 -12.06 -12.11 23.81
C VAL A 134 -12.80 -11.49 25.00
N ALA A 135 -12.56 -10.21 25.31
CA ALA A 135 -13.23 -9.52 26.41
C ALA A 135 -14.76 -9.45 26.23
N MET A 136 -15.25 -9.23 24.99
CA MET A 136 -16.68 -9.26 24.69
C MET A 136 -17.29 -10.64 24.92
N ARG A 137 -16.59 -11.71 24.50
CA ARG A 137 -17.02 -13.10 24.75
C ARG A 137 -17.10 -13.41 26.25
N LEU A 138 -16.11 -12.97 27.03
CA LEU A 138 -16.09 -13.13 28.49
C LEU A 138 -17.24 -12.40 29.18
N LYS A 139 -17.63 -11.23 28.67
CA LYS A 139 -18.79 -10.45 29.17
C LYS A 139 -20.14 -10.95 28.64
N GLY A 140 -20.19 -12.01 27.85
CA GLY A 140 -21.42 -12.53 27.24
C GLY A 140 -22.05 -11.58 26.21
N ILE A 141 -21.32 -10.57 25.74
CA ILE A 141 -21.78 -9.61 24.73
C ILE A 141 -21.69 -10.29 23.37
N ARG A 142 -22.83 -10.42 22.67
CA ARG A 142 -22.85 -10.96 21.32
C ARG A 142 -22.27 -9.92 20.35
N PRO A 143 -21.20 -10.24 19.60
CA PRO A 143 -20.68 -9.32 18.58
C PRO A 143 -21.75 -9.08 17.52
N GLY A 144 -22.04 -7.81 17.24
CA GLY A 144 -23.04 -7.40 16.25
C GLY A 144 -22.80 -5.96 15.78
N LEU A 145 -23.61 -5.45 14.85
CA LEU A 145 -23.45 -4.09 14.33
C LEU A 145 -23.40 -3.01 15.41
N ARG A 146 -24.15 -3.19 16.51
CA ARG A 146 -24.14 -2.27 17.66
C ARG A 146 -22.86 -2.30 18.49
N SER A 147 -22.08 -3.38 18.43
CA SER A 147 -20.78 -3.47 19.12
C SER A 147 -19.64 -2.87 18.30
N ILE A 148 -19.85 -2.53 17.02
CA ILE A 148 -18.83 -1.91 16.17
C ILE A 148 -18.50 -0.52 16.69
N VAL A 149 -19.52 0.32 16.92
CA VAL A 149 -19.34 1.70 17.39
C VAL A 149 -18.49 1.80 18.67
N PRO A 150 -18.80 1.09 19.77
CA PRO A 150 -17.98 1.15 20.98
C PRO A 150 -16.59 0.56 20.77
N LEU A 151 -16.44 -0.47 19.92
CA LEU A 151 -15.14 -1.05 19.60
C LEU A 151 -14.26 -0.06 18.84
N THR A 152 -14.80 0.60 17.81
CA THR A 152 -14.11 1.67 17.08
C THR A 152 -13.72 2.82 18.00
N LEU A 153 -14.63 3.25 18.89
CA LEU A 153 -14.34 4.34 19.82
C LEU A 153 -13.19 3.98 20.76
N ILE A 154 -13.17 2.76 21.29
CA ILE A 154 -12.06 2.27 22.13
C ILE A 154 -10.75 2.29 21.35
N LEU A 155 -10.72 1.73 20.14
CA LEU A 155 -9.52 1.71 19.29
C LEU A 155 -9.02 3.13 19.00
N VAL A 156 -9.92 4.06 18.65
CA VAL A 156 -9.55 5.46 18.39
C VAL A 156 -8.96 6.12 19.64
N ILE A 157 -9.58 5.92 20.81
CA ILE A 157 -9.06 6.50 22.06
C ILE A 157 -7.70 5.90 22.42
N THR A 158 -7.52 4.59 22.25
CA THR A 158 -6.25 3.91 22.50
C THR A 158 -5.14 4.44 21.59
N GLU A 159 -5.41 4.58 20.30
CA GLU A 159 -4.44 5.12 19.35
C GLU A 159 -4.12 6.60 19.58
N ILE A 160 -5.09 7.43 19.98
CA ILE A 160 -4.81 8.83 20.38
C ILE A 160 -3.86 8.87 21.58
N ARG A 161 -4.06 8.00 22.58
CA ARG A 161 -3.18 7.94 23.76
C ARG A 161 -1.78 7.45 23.40
N ARG A 162 -1.69 6.41 22.57
CA ARG A 162 -0.40 5.88 22.05
C ARG A 162 0.34 6.97 21.28
N ALA A 163 -0.35 7.72 20.43
CA ALA A 163 0.24 8.84 19.69
C ALA A 163 0.74 9.95 20.62
N ASP A 164 0.02 10.31 21.69
CA ASP A 164 0.48 11.30 22.68
C ASP A 164 1.75 10.82 23.41
N GLU A 165 1.81 9.54 23.79
CA GLU A 165 3.01 8.96 24.42
C GLU A 165 4.21 9.01 23.48
N ILE A 166 4.04 8.63 22.20
CA ILE A 166 5.09 8.71 21.19
C ILE A 166 5.53 10.17 20.97
N ALA A 167 4.58 11.10 20.87
CA ALA A 167 4.87 12.53 20.70
C ALA A 167 5.69 13.09 21.88
N ARG A 168 5.35 12.72 23.13
CA ARG A 168 6.13 13.10 24.32
C ARG A 168 7.53 12.51 24.27
N LEU A 169 7.67 11.24 23.92
CA LEU A 169 8.99 10.58 23.81
C LEU A 169 9.87 11.26 22.76
N LEU A 170 9.31 11.61 21.60
CA LEU A 170 10.01 12.34 20.55
C LEU A 170 10.45 13.73 21.04
N THR A 171 9.55 14.44 21.72
CA THR A 171 9.83 15.77 22.27
C THR A 171 10.97 15.73 23.30
N ILE A 172 10.95 14.76 24.22
CA ILE A 172 12.02 14.57 25.23
C ILE A 172 13.36 14.27 24.55
N ARG A 173 13.35 13.55 23.43
CA ARG A 173 14.54 13.26 22.61
C ARG A 173 15.00 14.45 21.75
N GLY A 174 14.32 15.59 21.83
CA GLY A 174 14.65 16.81 21.09
C GLY A 174 14.04 16.91 19.70
N TYR A 175 13.20 15.95 19.28
CA TYR A 175 12.46 16.01 18.02
C TYR A 175 11.23 16.91 18.19
N THR A 176 11.39 18.19 17.83
CA THR A 176 10.34 19.22 17.91
C THR A 176 9.85 19.68 16.54
N ALA A 177 10.71 19.63 15.51
CA ALA A 177 10.37 19.88 14.11
C ALA A 177 11.40 19.22 13.19
N GLY A 178 11.00 18.20 12.45
CA GLY A 178 11.91 17.39 11.65
C GLY A 178 12.85 16.52 12.49
N GLY A 179 13.85 15.94 11.82
CA GLY A 179 14.81 15.04 12.44
C GLY A 179 15.90 14.60 11.47
N VAL A 180 16.95 13.98 12.01
CA VAL A 180 18.03 13.42 11.19
C VAL A 180 17.99 11.91 11.29
N ILE A 181 17.79 11.27 10.15
CA ILE A 181 18.04 9.85 9.95
C ILE A 181 19.09 9.73 8.85
N CYS A 182 20.00 8.77 9.01
CA CYS A 182 20.96 8.41 7.97
C CYS A 182 20.44 7.16 7.25
N PRO A 183 19.58 7.31 6.23
CA PRO A 183 19.01 6.16 5.55
C PRO A 183 20.12 5.40 4.82
N ARG A 184 20.16 4.08 5.01
CA ARG A 184 21.08 3.20 4.30
C ARG A 184 20.27 2.38 3.31
N PHE A 185 20.49 2.63 2.03
CA PHE A 185 19.85 1.89 0.96
C PHE A 185 20.85 0.89 0.38
N GLN A 186 20.44 -0.38 0.30
CA GLN A 186 21.22 -1.40 -0.39
C GLN A 186 20.68 -1.52 -1.81
N THR A 187 21.46 -1.05 -2.78
CA THR A 187 21.09 -1.08 -4.19
C THR A 187 21.93 -2.13 -4.91
N SER A 188 21.28 -3.03 -5.65
CA SER A 188 21.97 -3.96 -6.56
C SER A 188 21.71 -3.61 -8.03
N LEU A 189 22.61 -3.98 -8.93
CA LEU A 189 22.45 -3.74 -10.38
C LEU A 189 21.18 -4.37 -10.94
N ASN A 190 20.81 -5.55 -10.43
CA ASN A 190 19.60 -6.25 -10.82
C ASN A 190 18.33 -5.46 -10.46
N GLU A 191 18.34 -4.69 -9.37
CA GLU A 191 17.21 -3.85 -8.98
C GLU A 191 17.08 -2.61 -9.83
N ILE A 192 18.21 -2.03 -10.26
CA ILE A 192 18.21 -0.92 -11.21
C ILE A 192 17.63 -1.40 -12.54
N LEU A 193 18.11 -2.54 -13.05
CA LEU A 193 17.59 -3.13 -14.29
C LEU A 193 16.10 -3.47 -14.19
N ALA A 194 15.66 -4.03 -13.05
CA ALA A 194 14.25 -4.31 -12.83
C ALA A 194 13.41 -3.02 -12.73
N SER A 195 13.93 -1.94 -12.16
CA SER A 195 13.23 -0.64 -12.11
C SER A 195 13.12 -0.01 -13.50
N VAL A 196 14.19 -0.08 -14.30
CA VAL A 196 14.19 0.40 -15.69
C VAL A 196 13.22 -0.44 -16.55
N SER A 197 13.19 -1.77 -16.37
CA SER A 197 12.25 -2.62 -17.10
C SER A 197 10.79 -2.36 -16.70
N ALA A 198 10.53 -1.97 -15.45
CA ALA A 198 9.19 -1.56 -15.01
C ALA A 198 8.68 -0.35 -15.82
N PHE A 199 9.55 0.64 -16.01
CA PHE A 199 9.27 1.81 -16.84
C PHE A 199 9.05 1.45 -18.30
N LEU A 200 9.95 0.64 -18.88
CA LEU A 200 9.88 0.25 -20.29
C LEU A 200 8.67 -0.64 -20.60
N LEU A 201 8.28 -1.54 -19.69
CA LEU A 201 7.17 -2.46 -19.94
C LEU A 201 5.81 -1.82 -19.66
N SER A 202 5.70 -0.88 -18.72
CA SER A 202 4.40 -0.33 -18.33
C SER A 202 4.09 1.02 -18.96
N LEU A 203 5.02 1.98 -18.90
CA LEU A 203 4.75 3.35 -19.32
C LEU A 203 4.94 3.54 -20.83
N LEU A 204 5.95 2.88 -21.42
CA LEU A 204 6.27 3.05 -22.84
C LEU A 204 5.13 2.54 -23.76
N PRO A 205 4.50 1.37 -23.52
CA PRO A 205 3.34 0.95 -24.30
C PRO A 205 2.12 1.84 -24.05
N ALA A 206 1.91 2.33 -22.82
CA ALA A 206 0.80 3.22 -22.50
C ALA A 206 0.91 4.60 -23.19
N LEU A 207 2.13 5.07 -23.47
CA LEU A 207 2.37 6.34 -24.16
C LEU A 207 2.37 6.20 -25.69
N LEU A 208 2.92 5.09 -26.22
CA LEU A 208 2.97 4.85 -27.67
C LEU A 208 1.64 4.38 -28.24
N ILE A 209 0.98 3.45 -27.55
CA ILE A 209 -0.31 2.92 -27.95
C ILE A 209 -1.33 3.80 -27.24
N ARG A 210 -1.78 4.87 -27.91
CA ARG A 210 -2.80 5.78 -27.39
C ARG A 210 -4.14 5.05 -27.25
N ASP A 211 -4.28 4.22 -26.23
CA ASP A 211 -5.57 3.76 -25.74
C ASP A 211 -6.18 4.92 -24.95
N VAL A 212 -6.94 5.73 -25.64
CA VAL A 212 -7.66 6.87 -25.07
C VAL A 212 -8.61 6.37 -23.98
N PHE A 213 -8.46 6.97 -22.80
CA PHE A 213 -9.34 7.09 -21.63
C PHE A 213 -10.67 6.31 -21.59
N ILE A 214 -11.00 5.85 -20.38
CA ILE A 214 -12.25 5.21 -19.88
C ILE A 214 -13.52 6.11 -20.04
N LEU A 215 -13.46 7.18 -20.83
CA LEU A 215 -14.55 8.12 -21.08
C LEU A 215 -14.71 8.36 -22.58
N LEU A 216 -15.41 7.43 -23.25
CA LEU A 216 -16.17 7.68 -24.47
C LEU A 216 -17.29 6.65 -24.60
#